data_AF-A0A251S8M5-F1
#
_entry.id   AF-A0A251S8M5-F1
#
_cell.length_a   1.000
_cell.length_b   1.000
_cell.length_c   1.000
_cell.angle_alpha   90.00
_cell.angle_beta   90.00
_cell.angle_gamma   90.00
#
_symmetry.space_group_name_H-M   'P 1'
#
loop_
_entity.id
_entity.type
_entity.pdbx_description
1 polymer ?
#
loop_
_entity_poly.entity_id
_entity_poly.type
_entity_poly.pdbx_seq_one_letter_code
_entity_poly.pdbx_strand_id
1 'polypeptide(L)' 'MFEGQKIQGSSNIVAKLTSLPFQQCKHSITTFDCQPSGPSGGMLVFVSGNLQLADEQHALKFS' A
#
# COMPACT_ATOMS: atom_id res chain seq x y z
N MET A 1 2.30 -5.07 -7.48
CA MET A 1 3.69 -5.38 -7.04
C MET A 1 3.87 -4.83 -5.64
N PHE A 2 4.80 -5.37 -4.86
CA PHE A 2 5.11 -4.90 -3.51
C PHE A 2 6.62 -4.93 -3.34
N GLU A 3 7.26 -3.79 -3.08
CA GLU A 3 8.73 -3.68 -2.95
C GLU A 3 9.50 -4.40 -4.08
N GLY A 4 9.11 -4.12 -5.34
CA GLY A 4 9.71 -4.74 -6.54
C GLY A 4 9.28 -6.18 -6.84
N GLN A 5 8.60 -6.87 -5.91
CA GLN A 5 8.13 -8.24 -6.12
C GLN A 5 6.77 -8.30 -6.82
N LYS A 6 6.65 -9.17 -7.84
CA LYS A 6 5.37 -9.49 -8.49
C LYS A 6 4.65 -10.56 -7.67
N ILE A 7 3.40 -10.30 -7.31
CA ILE A 7 2.55 -11.19 -6.52
C ILE A 7 1.21 -11.26 -7.24
N GLN A 8 0.72 -12.46 -7.48
CA GLN A 8 -0.50 -12.71 -8.24
C GLN A 8 -1.43 -13.67 -7.48
N GLY A 9 -2.73 -13.39 -7.54
CA GLY A 9 -3.76 -14.17 -6.86
C GLY A 9 -4.03 -13.67 -5.44
N SER A 10 -5.31 -13.61 -5.06
CA SER A 10 -5.75 -13.07 -3.76
C SER A 10 -5.09 -13.77 -2.57
N SER A 11 -5.00 -15.10 -2.58
CA SER A 11 -4.36 -15.88 -1.51
C SER A 11 -2.89 -15.47 -1.30
N ASN A 12 -2.14 -15.28 -2.37
CA ASN A 12 -0.72 -14.91 -2.29
C ASN A 12 -0.53 -13.46 -1.84
N ILE A 13 -1.42 -12.56 -2.27
CA ILE A 13 -1.41 -11.15 -1.85
C ILE A 13 -1.67 -11.06 -0.34
N VAL A 14 -2.70 -11.74 0.15
CA VAL A 14 -3.01 -11.78 1.59
C VAL A 14 -1.84 -12.37 2.36
N ALA A 15 -1.31 -13.52 1.93
CA ALA A 15 -0.18 -14.16 2.57
C ALA A 15 1.03 -13.21 2.70
N LYS A 16 1.37 -12.47 1.64
CA LYS A 16 2.45 -11.47 1.70
C LYS A 16 2.15 -10.39 2.73
N LEU A 17 0.97 -9.78 2.69
CA LEU A 17 0.59 -8.69 3.60
C LEU A 17 0.58 -9.15 5.07
N THR A 18 0.14 -10.37 5.34
CA THR A 18 0.12 -10.96 6.69
C THR A 18 1.48 -11.46 7.16
N SER A 19 2.43 -11.72 6.25
CA SER A 19 3.79 -12.13 6.60
C SER A 19 4.71 -10.98 7.01
N LEU A 20 4.25 -9.74 6.91
CA LEU A 20 5.06 -8.57 7.26
C LEU A 20 5.37 -8.58 8.77
N PRO A 21 6.60 -8.22 9.18
CA PRO A 21 7.08 -8.44 10.54
C PRO A 21 6.59 -7.37 11.54
N PHE A 22 5.31 -7.02 11.50
CA PHE A 22 4.69 -6.09 12.44
C PHE A 22 3.26 -6.50 12.77
N GLN A 23 2.87 -6.33 14.03
CA GLN A 23 1.52 -6.66 14.52
C GLN A 23 0.50 -5.58 14.23
N GLN A 24 0.94 -4.32 14.24
CA GLN A 24 0.09 -3.17 14.00
C GLN A 24 0.82 -2.14 13.14
N CYS A 25 0.09 -1.55 12.21
CA CYS A 25 0.54 -0.41 11.44
C CYS A 25 -0.62 0.59 11.28
N LYS A 26 -0.29 1.89 11.30
CA LYS A 26 -1.24 2.97 11.04
C LYS A 26 -0.84 3.70 9.78
N HIS A 27 -1.74 3.72 8.80
CA HIS A 27 -1.55 4.46 7.56
C HIS A 27 -1.97 5.92 7.76
N SER A 28 -1.11 6.86 7.37
CA SER A 28 -1.39 8.28 7.30
C SER A 28 -1.21 8.75 5.87
N ILE A 29 -2.31 9.05 5.19
CA ILE A 29 -2.28 9.51 3.80
C ILE A 29 -1.77 10.94 3.74
N THR A 30 -0.85 11.22 2.83
CA THR A 30 -0.30 12.58 2.59
C THR A 30 -0.87 13.17 1.32
N THR A 31 -0.81 12.44 0.20
CA THR A 31 -1.46 12.87 -1.05
C THR A 31 -2.25 11.70 -1.65
N PHE A 32 -3.31 12.04 -2.37
CA PHE A 32 -3.97 11.10 -3.25
C PHE A 32 -4.43 11.84 -4.52
N ASP A 33 -4.24 11.19 -5.66
CA ASP A 33 -4.59 11.72 -6.97
C ASP A 33 -5.40 10.66 -7.73
N CYS A 34 -6.54 11.07 -8.27
CA CYS A 34 -7.48 10.18 -8.96
C CYS A 34 -7.64 10.62 -10.42
N GLN A 35 -7.42 9.71 -11.36
CA GLN A 35 -7.55 9.96 -12.79
C GLN A 35 -8.36 8.84 -13.47
N PRO A 36 -9.27 9.14 -14.41
CA PRO A 36 -9.92 8.11 -15.20
C PRO A 36 -8.90 7.22 -15.90
N SER A 37 -9.03 5.89 -15.80
CA SER A 37 -8.07 4.92 -16.34
C SER A 37 -8.29 4.61 -17.83
N GLY A 38 -9.24 5.27 -18.47
CA GLY A 38 -9.59 5.08 -19.88
C GLY A 38 -11.10 4.96 -20.14
N PRO A 39 -11.48 4.62 -21.38
CA PRO A 39 -12.88 4.64 -21.84
C PRO A 39 -13.79 3.61 -21.14
N SER A 40 -13.22 2.57 -20.55
CA SER A 40 -13.91 1.46 -19.91
C SER A 40 -14.39 1.75 -18.48
N GLY A 41 -14.28 3.00 -18.01
CA GLY A 41 -14.88 3.45 -16.75
C GLY A 41 -14.09 3.10 -15.47
N GLY A 42 -12.80 2.76 -15.59
CA GLY A 42 -11.93 2.56 -14.42
C GLY A 42 -11.32 3.85 -13.88
N MET A 43 -10.67 3.75 -12.72
CA MET A 43 -9.97 4.85 -12.06
C MET A 43 -8.53 4.40 -11.71
N LEU A 44 -7.54 5.21 -12.06
CA LEU A 44 -6.20 5.14 -11.53
C LEU A 44 -6.13 6.00 -10.29
N VAL A 45 -5.64 5.43 -9.20
CA VAL A 45 -5.47 6.14 -7.93
C VAL A 45 -4.01 6.00 -7.51
N PHE A 46 -3.35 7.13 -7.33
CA PHE A 46 -2.03 7.20 -6.73
C PHE A 46 -2.21 7.67 -5.29
N VAL A 47 -1.56 7.00 -4.35
CA VAL A 47 -1.65 7.32 -2.92
C VAL A 47 -0.25 7.34 -2.36
N SER A 48 0.15 8.45 -1.75
CA SER A 48 1.40 8.54 -1.01
C SER A 48 1.12 8.83 0.46
N GLY A 49 1.99 8.35 1.34
CA GLY A 49 1.80 8.57 2.76
C GLY A 49 2.90 8.00 3.64
N ASN A 50 2.58 7.91 4.91
CA ASN A 50 3.45 7.37 5.95
C ASN A 50 2.77 6.19 6.66
N LEU A 51 3.55 5.15 6.95
CA LEU A 51 3.17 3.99 7.71
C LEU A 51 3.86 4.07 9.07
N GLN A 52 3.09 4.24 10.13
CA GLN A 52 3.56 4.28 11.50
C GLN A 52 3.44 2.87 12.11
N LEU A 53 4.55 2.28 12.52
CA LEU A 53 4.55 1.03 13.28
C LEU A 53 4.50 1.33 14.79
N ALA A 54 3.93 0.42 15.58
CA ALA A 54 3.71 0.65 17.01
C ALA A 54 5.03 0.85 17.80
N ASP A 55 6.07 0.11 17.42
CA ASP A 55 7.35 0.06 18.15
C ASP A 55 8.44 0.94 17.52
N GLU A 56 8.12 1.70 16.47
CA GLU A 56 9.10 2.55 15.77
C GLU A 56 8.78 4.04 15.99
N GLN A 57 9.77 4.87 16.29
CA GLN A 57 9.56 6.32 16.38
C GLN A 57 9.43 7.00 15.01
N HIS A 58 10.04 6.42 13.97
CA HIS A 58 10.06 7.00 12.65
C HIS A 58 9.03 6.31 11.75
N ALA A 59 8.22 7.12 11.05
CA ALA A 59 7.28 6.58 10.09
C ALA A 59 7.98 6.22 8.77
N LEU A 60 7.57 5.10 8.18
CA LEU A 60 8.03 4.64 6.87
C LEU A 60 7.24 5.34 5.77
N LYS A 61 7.87 5.75 4.67
CA LYS A 61 7.15 6.32 3.52
C LYS A 61 6.65 5.22 2.59
N PHE A 62 5.46 5.40 2.01
CA PHE A 62 4.93 4.51 0.98
C PHE A 62 4.35 5.31 -0.20
N SER A 63 4.32 4.67 -1.37
CA SER A 63 3.67 5.11 -2.61
C SER A 63 3.38 3.94 -3.53
#